data_AF-A0AB36TGK2-F1
#
_entry.id   AF-A0AB36TGK2-F1
#
_cell.length_a   1.000
_cell.length_b   1.000
_cell.length_c   1.000
_cell.angle_alpha   90.00
_cell.angle_beta   90.00
_cell.angle_gamma   90.00
#
_symmetry.space_group_name_H-M   'P 1'
#
loop_
_entity.id
_entity.type
_entity.pdbx_description
1 polymer ?
#
loop_
_entity_poly.entity_id
_entity_poly.type
_entity_poly.pdbx_seq_one_letter_code
_entity_poly.pdbx_strand_id
1 'polypeptide(L)' 'MIKFITENLANIIISAVLICLAVLAIVKIIKDRKKGSCSCGCSGCPQSQICHKD' A
#
# COMPACT_ATOMS: atom_id res chain seq x y z
N MET A 1 -7.53 26.53 -24.22
CA MET A 1 -6.85 25.57 -23.33
C MET A 1 -7.37 25.62 -21.89
N ILE A 2 -7.46 26.80 -21.25
CA ILE A 2 -7.97 26.90 -19.86
C ILE A 2 -9.38 26.33 -19.69
N LYS A 3 -10.29 26.56 -20.65
CA LYS A 3 -11.66 25.98 -20.64
C LYS A 3 -11.69 24.46 -20.49
N PHE A 4 -10.79 23.72 -21.15
CA PHE A 4 -10.75 22.26 -21.06
C PHE A 4 -10.44 21.79 -19.64
N ILE A 5 -9.53 22.47 -18.95
CA ILE A 5 -9.20 22.20 -17.56
C ILE A 5 -10.38 22.54 -16.65
N THR A 6 -11.07 23.66 -16.89
CA THR A 6 -12.22 24.09 -16.08
C THR A 6 -13.42 23.15 -16.24
N GLU A 7 -13.73 22.69 -17.45
CA GLU A 7 -14.86 21.79 -17.70
C GLU A 7 -14.60 20.36 -17.20
N ASN A 8 -13.34 19.92 -17.22
CA ASN A 8 -12.94 18.59 -16.73
C ASN A 8 -12.35 18.62 -15.32
N LEU A 9 -12.47 19.75 -14.60
CA LEU A 9 -11.84 19.95 -13.30
C LEU A 9 -12.32 18.91 -12.27
N ALA A 10 -13.62 18.60 -12.28
CA ALA A 10 -14.20 17.57 -11.43
C ALA A 10 -13.62 16.18 -11.73
N ASN A 11 -13.54 15.80 -13.01
CA ASN A 11 -12.94 14.52 -13.42
C ASN A 11 -11.47 14.41 -13.03
N ILE A 12 -10.70 15.49 -13.19
CA ILE A 12 -9.29 15.56 -12.78
C ILE A 12 -9.16 15.35 -11.27
N ILE A 13 -9.99 16.01 -10.46
CA ILE A 13 -9.97 15.85 -8.99
C ILE A 13 -10.33 14.42 -8.59
N ILE A 14 -11.41 13.86 -9.15
CA ILE A 14 -11.87 12.49 -8.82
C ILE A 14 -10.78 11.46 -9.19
N SER A 15 -10.22 11.57 -10.39
CA SER A 15 -9.14 10.68 -10.83
C SER A 15 -7.89 10.82 -9.95
N ALA A 16 -7.49 12.03 -9.57
CA ALA A 16 -6.35 12.25 -8.67
C ALA A 16 -6.57 11.60 -7.30
N VAL A 17 -7.77 11.70 -6.73
CA VAL A 17 -8.12 11.05 -5.45
C VAL A 17 -8.07 9.52 -5.58
N LEU A 18 -8.64 8.95 -6.64
CA LEU A 18 -8.61 7.51 -6.88
C LEU A 18 -7.18 6.98 -7.02
N ILE A 19 -6.33 7.69 -7.78
CA ILE A 19 -4.91 7.34 -7.92
C ILE A 19 -4.20 7.41 -6.57
N CYS A 20 -4.43 8.45 -5.78
CA CYS A 20 -3.85 8.55 -4.43
C CYS A 20 -4.24 7.37 -3.55
N LEU A 21 -5.52 7.01 -3.51
CA LEU A 21 -6.01 5.87 -2.72
C LEU A 21 -5.39 4.55 -3.20
N ALA A 22 -5.30 4.34 -4.51
CA ALA A 22 -4.67 3.15 -5.09
C ALA A 22 -3.18 3.05 -4.71
N VAL A 23 -2.43 4.16 -4.83
CA VAL A 23 -1.00 4.22 -4.44
C VAL A 23 -0.85 3.94 -2.95
N LEU A 24 -1.67 4.55 -2.10
CA LEU A 24 -1.65 4.30 -0.65
C LEU A 24 -1.94 2.83 -0.32
N ALA A 25 -2.90 2.22 -0.99
CA ALA A 25 -3.21 0.80 -0.82
C ALA A 25 -2.01 -0.09 -1.21
N ILE A 26 -1.38 0.17 -2.36
CA ILE A 26 -0.18 -0.57 -2.81
C ILE A 26 0.97 -0.39 -1.82
N VAL A 27 1.24 0.83 -1.39
CA VAL A 27 2.29 1.14 -0.39
C VAL A 27 2.01 0.41 0.92
N LYS A 28 0.75 0.39 1.37
CA LYS A 28 0.34 -0.36 2.56
C LYS A 28 0.60 -1.85 2.39
N ILE A 29 0.21 -2.45 1.27
CA ILE A 29 0.47 -3.87 0.98
C ILE A 29 1.97 -4.16 0.98
N ILE A 30 2.80 -3.32 0.35
CA ILE A 30 4.26 -3.49 0.33
C ILE A 30 4.85 -3.36 1.74
N LYS A 31 4.38 -2.37 2.53
CA LYS A 31 4.83 -2.16 3.90
C LYS A 31 4.41 -3.31 4.82
N ASP A 32 3.19 -3.81 4.67
CA ASP A 32 2.67 -4.94 5.46
C ASP A 32 3.38 -6.24 5.07
N ARG A 33 3.71 -6.42 3.78
CA ARG A 33 4.59 -7.50 3.31
C ARG A 33 6.00 -7.40 3.88
N LYS A 34 6.58 -6.19 3.97
CA LYS A 34 7.89 -5.96 4.60
C LYS A 34 7.88 -6.15 6.12
N LYS A 35 6.74 -5.92 6.77
CA LYS A 35 6.58 -6.14 8.21
C LYS A 35 6.56 -7.62 8.61
N GLY A 36 6.49 -8.55 7.64
CA GLY A 36 6.50 -9.99 7.89
C GLY A 36 5.16 -10.46 8.45
N SER A 37 4.31 -11.01 7.58
CA SER A 37 3.11 -11.70 8.02
C SER A 37 3.46 -13.14 8.39
N CYS A 38 3.58 -13.43 9.68
CA CYS A 38 3.46 -14.80 10.16
C CYS A 38 2.01 -15.04 10.64
N SER A 39 1.32 -16.02 10.05
CA SER A 39 -0.02 -16.44 10.47
C SER A 39 -0.03 -17.71 11.34
N CYS A 40 1.12 -18.34 11.52
CA CYS A 40 1.34 -19.26 12.63
C CYS A 40 1.57 -18.37 13.86
N GLY A 41 1.17 -18.77 15.06
CA GLY A 41 1.63 -18.09 16.29
C GLY A 41 3.16 -18.15 16.52
N CYS A 42 3.94 -18.52 15.49
CA CYS A 42 5.37 -18.77 15.49
C CYS A 42 6.00 -18.24 14.18
N SER A 43 6.67 -17.10 14.30
CA SER A 43 7.70 -16.53 13.42
C SER A 43 8.01 -17.19 12.05
N GLY A 44 7.30 -16.73 11.00
CA GLY A 44 7.82 -16.37 9.67
C GLY A 44 8.50 -14.99 9.70
N CYS A 45 9.01 -14.68 10.89
CA CYS A 45 9.90 -13.59 11.14
C CYS A 45 11.18 -13.86 10.32
N PRO A 46 11.80 -12.86 9.71
CA PRO A 46 13.18 -13.00 9.23
C PRO A 46 14.16 -13.46 10.34
N GLN A 47 13.73 -13.45 11.62
CA GLN A 47 14.40 -13.94 12.82
C GLN A 47 14.08 -15.40 13.21
N SER A 48 13.52 -16.21 12.30
CA SER A 48 13.15 -17.61 12.60
C SER A 48 14.31 -18.46 13.16
N GLN A 49 15.56 -18.11 12.86
CA GLN A 49 16.76 -18.74 13.43
C GLN A 49 16.94 -18.53 14.95
N ILE A 50 16.37 -17.49 15.56
CA ILE A 50 16.42 -17.26 17.02
C ILE A 50 15.19 -17.86 17.72
N CYS A 51 14.03 -17.84 17.06
CA CYS A 51 12.77 -18.29 17.66
C CYS A 51 12.64 -19.83 17.74
N HIS A 52 13.39 -20.56 16.93
CA HIS A 52 13.55 -22.01 17.01
C HIS A 52 15.05 -22.33 17.14
N LYS A 53 15.62 -21.98 18.28
CA LYS A 53 16.87 -22.54 18.75
C LYS A 53 16.46 -23.72 19.64
N ASP A 54 16.74 -24.92 19.16
CA ASP A 54 16.45 -26.25 19.74
C ASP A 54 15.12 -26.92 19.33
#